data_AF-A0A529SSR6-F1
#
_entry.id   AF-A0A529SSR6-F1
#
_cell.length_a   1.000
_cell.length_b   1.000
_cell.length_c   1.000
_cell.angle_alpha   90.00
_cell.angle_beta   90.00
_cell.angle_gamma   90.00
#
_symmetry.space_group_name_H-M   'P 1'
#
loop_
_entity.id
_entity.type
_entity.pdbx_description
1 polymer ?
#
loop_
_entity_poly.entity_id
_entity_poly.type
_entity_poly.pdbx_seq_one_letter_code
_entity_poly.pdbx_strand_id
1 'polypeptide(L)'
;EEVFELADRVSVLRDGTLVGTRNIAETDEAELVKLMINRSIEQIYHKEHFTPGATIVETKNLSGKGFENVSVTVRAGEIVGLYGLIGAGRSEFVTTLYGRHRKSAGQILWQGKEVQVNSEHDAIRLGMALAPESRRDQGLCLNLSVGMNLN
;
A
#
# COMPACT_ATOMS: atom_id res chain seq x y z
N GLU A 1 11.67 -6.27 -19.24
CA GLU A 1 12.87 -6.95 -19.80
C GLU A 1 12.72 -8.47 -19.77
N GLU A 2 12.60 -9.14 -18.62
CA GLU A 2 12.51 -10.62 -18.56
C GLU A 2 11.48 -11.27 -19.50
N VAL A 3 10.30 -10.66 -19.69
CA VAL A 3 9.26 -11.18 -20.59
C VAL A 3 9.72 -11.25 -22.05
N PHE A 4 10.53 -10.28 -22.50
CA PHE A 4 11.05 -10.26 -23.87
C PHE A 4 12.26 -11.19 -24.05
N GLU A 5 12.96 -11.51 -22.96
CA GLU A 5 14.12 -12.40 -22.98
C GLU A 5 13.74 -13.88 -22.88
N LEU A 6 12.65 -14.21 -22.19
CA LEU A 6 12.34 -15.59 -21.77
C LEU A 6 11.10 -16.19 -22.44
N ALA A 7 10.23 -15.39 -23.06
CA ALA A 7 8.97 -15.88 -23.61
C ALA A 7 8.95 -15.86 -25.14
N ASP A 8 8.27 -16.83 -25.75
CA ASP A 8 7.95 -16.80 -27.19
C ASP A 8 6.66 -16.00 -27.46
N ARG A 9 5.75 -15.98 -26.48
CA ARG A 9 4.40 -15.45 -26.63
C ARG A 9 3.88 -14.90 -25.31
N VAL A 10 3.20 -13.76 -25.38
CA VAL A 10 2.58 -13.10 -24.23
C VAL A 10 1.09 -12.93 -24.45
N SER A 11 0.30 -13.11 -23.39
CA SER A 11 -1.15 -12.88 -23.40
C SER A 11 -1.50 -11.90 -22.30
N VAL A 12 -2.21 -10.83 -22.66
CA VAL A 12 -2.59 -9.77 -21.74
C VAL A 12 -4.03 -9.96 -21.32
N LEU A 13 -4.24 -10.18 -20.03
CA LEU A 13 -5.57 -10.22 -19.41
C LEU A 13 -5.82 -8.91 -18.68
N ARG A 14 -7.00 -8.31 -18.90
CA ARG A 14 -7.45 -7.08 -18.24
C ARG A 14 -8.93 -7.19 -17.95
N ASP A 15 -9.34 -6.72 -16.77
CA ASP A 15 -10.73 -6.74 -16.32
C ASP A 15 -11.39 -8.13 -16.43
N GLY A 16 -10.60 -9.18 -16.17
CA GLY A 16 -11.05 -10.59 -16.25
C GLY A 16 -11.22 -11.14 -17.67
N THR A 17 -10.78 -10.40 -18.69
CA THR A 17 -10.92 -10.79 -20.10
C THR A 17 -9.56 -10.83 -20.81
N LEU A 18 -9.42 -11.68 -21.83
CA LEU A 18 -8.25 -11.70 -22.69
C LEU A 18 -8.32 -10.51 -23.67
N VAL A 19 -7.43 -9.55 -23.51
CA VAL A 19 -7.34 -8.35 -24.38
C VAL A 19 -6.61 -8.69 -25.67
N GLY A 20 -5.61 -9.57 -25.61
CA GLY A 20 -4.89 -10.01 -26.79
C GLY A 20 -3.70 -10.91 -26.47
N THR A 21 -3.22 -11.57 -27.52
CA THR A 21 -2.01 -12.40 -27.50
C THR A 21 -1.06 -11.89 -28.58
N ARG A 22 0.23 -11.84 -28.28
CA ARG A 22 1.30 -11.44 -29.20
C ARG A 22 2.45 -12.42 -29.13
N ASN A 23 3.04 -12.71 -30.29
CA ASN A 23 4.37 -13.30 -30.32
C ASN A 23 5.37 -12.22 -29.88
N ILE A 24 6.36 -12.60 -29.08
CA ILE A 24 7.37 -11.64 -28.57
C ILE A 24 8.16 -11.01 -29.73
N ALA A 25 8.36 -11.75 -30.81
CA ALA A 25 9.00 -11.24 -32.02
C ALA A 25 8.20 -10.15 -32.77
N GLU A 26 6.92 -9.96 -32.44
CA GLU A 26 5.98 -9.08 -33.17
C GLU A 26 5.45 -7.92 -32.32
N THR A 27 5.96 -7.73 -31.10
CA THR A 27 5.47 -6.72 -30.15
C THR A 27 6.64 -6.00 -29.49
N ASP A 28 6.38 -4.82 -28.94
CA ASP A 28 7.33 -4.08 -28.11
C ASP A 28 6.72 -3.74 -26.74
N GLU A 29 7.53 -3.14 -25.86
CA GLU A 29 7.11 -2.77 -24.51
C GLU A 29 5.94 -1.77 -24.53
N ALA A 30 5.96 -0.82 -25.47
CA ALA A 30 4.93 0.21 -25.57
C ALA A 30 3.56 -0.40 -25.95
N GLU A 31 3.53 -1.35 -26.90
CA GLU A 31 2.32 -2.06 -27.28
C GLU A 31 1.79 -2.90 -26.12
N LEU A 32 2.65 -3.66 -25.43
CA LEU A 32 2.22 -4.47 -24.28
C LEU A 32 1.67 -3.60 -23.14
N VAL A 33 2.34 -2.49 -22.82
CA VAL A 33 1.86 -1.53 -21.81
C VAL A 33 0.50 -0.97 -22.21
N LYS A 34 0.27 -0.66 -23.49
CA LYS A 34 -1.02 -0.19 -24.01
C LYS A 34 -2.12 -1.26 -23.93
N LEU A 35 -1.78 -2.53 -24.11
CA LEU A 35 -2.73 -3.63 -23.87
C LEU A 35 -3.05 -3.77 -22.37
N MET A 36 -2.05 -3.60 -21.50
CA MET A 36 -2.21 -3.72 -20.05
C MET A 36 -2.98 -2.55 -19.43
N ILE A 37 -2.80 -1.34 -19.96
CA ILE A 37 -3.36 -0.11 -19.40
C ILE A 37 -4.24 0.55 -20.46
N ASN A 38 -5.52 0.75 -20.17
CA ASN A 38 -6.43 1.47 -21.07
C ASN A 38 -6.21 3.01 -21.03
N ARG A 39 -4.95 3.47 -21.04
CA ARG A 39 -4.52 4.88 -20.98
C ARG A 39 -3.15 5.05 -21.65
N SER A 40 -2.88 6.23 -22.23
CA SER A 40 -1.52 6.56 -22.66
C SER A 40 -0.63 6.82 -21.44
N ILE A 41 0.67 6.52 -21.55
CA ILE A 41 1.64 6.69 -20.46
C ILE A 41 1.66 8.15 -19.96
N GLU A 42 1.38 9.14 -20.83
CA GLU A 42 1.32 10.55 -20.45
C GLU A 42 0.22 10.85 -19.40
N GLN A 43 -0.86 10.07 -19.35
CA GLN A 43 -1.93 10.23 -18.36
C GLN A 43 -1.54 9.71 -16.97
N ILE A 44 -0.46 8.94 -16.84
CA ILE A 44 0.01 8.37 -15.57
C ILE A 44 0.72 9.44 -14.71
N TYR A 45 1.29 10.47 -15.36
CA TYR A 45 2.13 11.48 -14.69
C TYR A 45 1.45 12.84 -14.48
N HIS A 46 0.18 13.00 -14.85
CA HIS A 46 -0.60 14.16 -14.43
C HIS A 46 -0.95 14.07 -12.95
N LYS A 47 0.00 14.42 -12.09
CA LYS A 47 -0.28 14.73 -10.69
C LYS A 47 -1.09 16.01 -10.65
N GLU A 48 -2.39 15.89 -10.41
CA GLU A 48 -3.19 17.06 -10.05
C GLU A 48 -2.55 17.74 -8.83
N HIS A 49 -2.44 19.07 -8.87
CA HIS A 49 -1.96 19.82 -7.72
C HIS A 49 -3.00 19.71 -6.60
N PHE A 50 -2.67 18.88 -5.61
CA PHE A 50 -3.48 18.69 -4.41
C PHE A 50 -2.94 19.58 -3.28
N THR A 51 -3.83 20.29 -2.59
CA THR A 51 -3.48 21.01 -1.35
C THR A 51 -3.85 20.14 -0.16
N PRO A 52 -2.86 19.64 0.61
CA PRO A 52 -3.13 18.80 1.76
C PRO A 52 -3.96 19.51 2.83
N GLY A 53 -4.90 18.77 3.43
CA GLY A 53 -5.72 19.29 4.53
C GLY A 53 -4.97 19.28 5.88
N ALA A 54 -5.73 19.19 6.97
CA ALA A 54 -5.18 19.15 8.33
C ALA A 54 -4.36 17.86 8.57
N THR A 55 -3.41 17.93 9.50
CA THR A 55 -2.67 16.74 9.96
C THR A 55 -3.61 15.73 10.60
N ILE A 56 -3.58 14.48 10.12
CA ILE A 56 -4.38 13.37 10.64
C ILE A 56 -3.52 12.46 11.51
N VAL A 57 -2.32 12.09 11.05
CA VAL A 57 -1.37 11.28 11.82
C VAL A 57 -0.08 12.05 11.98
N GLU A 58 0.45 12.05 13.20
CA GLU A 58 1.83 12.46 13.46
C GLU A 58 2.48 11.44 14.39
N THR A 59 3.70 11.02 14.06
CA THR A 59 4.56 10.26 14.97
C THR A 59 5.73 11.13 15.39
N LYS A 60 6.11 11.05 16.67
CA LYS A 60 7.28 11.77 17.21
C LYS A 60 8.23 10.78 17.84
N ASN A 61 9.38 10.60 17.19
CA ASN A 61 10.45 9.68 17.59
C ASN A 61 9.91 8.28 17.92
N LEU A 62 8.96 7.77 17.13
CA LEU A 62 8.34 6.49 17.37
C LEU A 62 9.37 5.38 17.16
N SER A 63 9.51 4.52 18.14
CA SER A 63 10.44 3.39 18.10
C SER A 63 9.71 2.11 18.46
N GLY A 64 10.16 1.00 17.89
CA GLY A 64 9.59 -0.32 18.13
C GLY A 64 10.55 -1.41 17.71
N LYS A 65 10.08 -2.65 17.65
CA LYS A 65 10.90 -3.76 17.18
C LYS A 65 11.19 -3.54 15.69
N GLY A 66 12.47 -3.41 15.31
CA GLY A 66 12.89 -3.32 13.92
C GLY A 66 12.90 -1.91 13.32
N PHE A 67 12.60 -0.86 14.09
CA PHE A 67 12.71 0.54 13.65
C PHE A 67 12.93 1.48 14.84
N GLU A 68 13.61 2.60 14.63
CA GLU A 68 13.97 3.54 15.70
C GLU A 68 13.77 5.00 15.27
N ASN A 69 13.23 5.81 16.18
CA ASN A 69 13.12 7.27 16.09
C ASN A 69 12.44 7.79 14.82
N VAL A 70 11.37 7.13 14.38
CA VAL A 70 10.64 7.50 13.16
C VAL A 70 9.62 8.60 13.46
N SER A 71 9.79 9.75 12.81
CA SER A 71 8.86 10.88 12.86
C SER A 71 8.26 11.13 11.49
N VAL A 72 6.95 10.96 11.35
CA VAL A 72 6.20 11.11 10.10
C VAL A 72 4.95 11.93 10.37
N THR A 73 4.58 12.80 9.43
CA THR A 73 3.31 13.52 9.43
C THR A 73 2.53 13.15 8.18
N VAL A 74 1.25 12.82 8.33
CA VAL A 74 0.32 12.53 7.24
C VAL A 74 -0.88 13.45 7.34
N ARG A 75 -1.16 14.18 6.27
CA ARG A 75 -2.28 15.12 6.19
C ARG A 75 -3.49 14.53 5.48
N ALA A 76 -4.65 15.14 5.68
CA ALA A 76 -5.88 14.73 5.03
C ALA A 76 -5.74 14.81 3.50
N GLY A 77 -6.07 13.70 2.82
CA GLY A 77 -5.95 13.51 1.38
C GLY A 77 -4.53 13.31 0.84
N GLU A 78 -3.53 13.25 1.72
CA GLU A 78 -2.15 12.94 1.35
C GLU A 78 -1.92 11.43 1.24
N ILE A 79 -1.07 11.03 0.28
CA ILE A 79 -0.56 9.66 0.18
C ILE A 79 0.93 9.69 0.49
N VAL A 80 1.32 9.03 1.58
CA VAL A 80 2.72 8.92 2.00
C VAL A 80 3.26 7.52 1.68
N GLY A 81 4.35 7.46 0.91
CA GLY A 81 5.05 6.22 0.59
C GLY A 81 6.19 5.96 1.56
N LEU A 82 6.16 4.80 2.24
CA LEU A 82 7.28 4.30 3.03
C LEU A 82 8.04 3.24 2.22
N TYR A 83 9.27 3.56 1.82
CA TYR A 83 10.13 2.69 1.01
C TYR A 83 11.45 2.39 1.73
N GLY A 84 12.08 1.29 1.34
CA GLY A 84 13.30 0.79 1.97
C GLY A 84 13.54 -0.66 1.60
N LEU A 85 14.73 -1.17 1.90
CA LEU A 85 15.07 -2.57 1.67
C LEU A 85 14.21 -3.51 2.55
N ILE A 86 14.30 -4.81 2.28
CA ILE A 86 13.73 -5.83 3.16
C ILE A 86 14.42 -5.70 4.53
N GLY A 87 13.65 -5.74 5.61
CA GLY A 87 14.15 -5.55 6.97
C GLY A 87 14.31 -4.10 7.41
N ALA A 88 13.95 -3.11 6.58
CA ALA A 88 14.01 -1.69 6.95
C ALA A 88 12.95 -1.24 7.99
N GLY A 89 12.16 -2.16 8.54
CA GLY A 89 11.20 -1.84 9.60
C GLY A 89 9.86 -1.25 9.14
N ARG A 90 9.55 -1.30 7.83
CA ARG A 90 8.34 -0.68 7.25
C ARG A 90 7.06 -1.32 7.79
N SER A 91 6.96 -2.65 7.68
CA SER A 91 5.81 -3.41 8.15
C SER A 91 5.68 -3.31 9.67
N GLU A 92 6.80 -3.35 10.39
CA GLU A 92 6.87 -3.21 11.84
C GLU A 92 6.41 -1.83 12.31
N PHE A 93 6.80 -0.76 11.61
CA PHE A 93 6.35 0.60 11.89
C PHE A 93 4.83 0.72 11.73
N VAL A 94 4.29 0.30 10.58
CA VAL A 94 2.85 0.41 10.28
C VAL A 94 2.02 -0.43 11.26
N THR A 95 2.45 -1.65 11.55
CA THR A 95 1.75 -2.53 12.51
C THR A 95 1.86 -2.05 13.96
N THR A 96 2.95 -1.38 14.33
CA THR A 96 3.07 -0.70 15.64
C THR A 96 2.14 0.51 15.73
N LEU A 97 2.07 1.33 14.67
CA LEU A 97 1.13 2.45 14.59
C LEU A 97 -0.33 2.00 14.69
N TYR A 98 -0.63 0.81 14.13
CA TYR A 98 -1.95 0.18 14.19
C TYR A 98 -2.21 -0.63 15.49
N GLY A 99 -1.28 -0.61 16.46
CA GLY A 99 -1.48 -1.28 17.75
C GLY A 99 -1.33 -2.80 17.76
N ARG A 100 -0.87 -3.43 16.67
CA ARG A 100 -0.54 -4.86 16.63
C ARG A 100 0.73 -5.18 17.43
N HIS A 101 1.67 -4.24 17.47
CA HIS A 101 2.88 -4.32 18.26
C HIS A 101 2.98 -3.11 19.19
N ARG A 102 3.61 -3.31 20.36
CA ARG A 102 3.85 -2.21 21.30
C ARG A 102 5.05 -1.39 20.84
N LYS A 103 4.90 -0.07 20.85
CA LYS A 103 6.03 0.88 20.74
C LYS A 103 6.94 0.75 21.96
N SER A 104 8.24 0.90 21.75
CA SER A 104 9.23 1.00 22.84
C SER A 104 9.44 2.43 23.32
N ALA A 105 9.26 3.42 22.43
CA ALA A 105 9.38 4.84 22.74
C ALA A 105 8.57 5.71 21.76
N GLY A 106 8.54 7.03 22.03
CA GLY A 106 7.89 8.02 21.17
C GLY A 106 6.38 8.12 21.34
N GLN A 107 5.77 8.95 20.49
CA GLN A 107 4.36 9.33 20.58
C GLN A 107 3.65 9.16 19.24
N ILE A 108 2.35 8.91 19.32
CA ILE A 108 1.43 8.89 18.19
C ILE A 108 0.36 9.94 18.48
N LEU A 109 0.16 10.86 17.53
CA LEU A 109 -0.91 11.83 17.56
C LEU A 109 -1.89 11.54 16.44
N TRP A 110 -3.18 11.49 16.79
CA TRP A 110 -4.28 11.38 15.87
C TRP A 110 -5.09 12.67 15.90
N GLN A 111 -5.19 13.35 14.76
CA GLN A 111 -5.88 14.64 14.59
C GLN A 111 -5.42 15.68 15.65
N GLY A 112 -4.10 15.73 15.89
CA GLY A 112 -3.46 16.67 16.83
C GLY A 112 -3.56 16.27 18.31
N LYS A 113 -4.19 15.14 18.66
CA LYS A 113 -4.26 14.64 20.03
C LYS A 113 -3.37 13.43 20.21
N GLU A 114 -2.56 13.40 21.27
CA GLU A 114 -1.80 12.21 21.62
C GLU A 114 -2.75 11.06 21.97
N VAL A 115 -2.50 9.88 21.38
CA VAL A 115 -3.29 8.67 21.57
C VAL A 115 -2.41 7.51 22.00
N GLN A 116 -2.98 6.61 22.81
CA GLN A 116 -2.36 5.34 23.15
C GLN A 116 -3.04 4.23 22.35
N VAL A 117 -2.36 3.72 21.33
CA VAL A 117 -2.86 2.62 20.49
C VAL A 117 -2.19 1.33 20.97
N ASN A 118 -2.86 0.62 21.89
CA ASN A 118 -2.30 -0.59 22.53
C ASN A 118 -2.81 -1.88 21.91
N SER A 119 -3.84 -1.78 21.07
CA SER A 119 -4.46 -2.88 20.35
C SER A 119 -5.00 -2.41 19.00
N GLU A 120 -5.21 -3.34 18.07
CA GLU A 120 -5.86 -3.05 16.78
C GLU A 120 -7.27 -2.48 16.96
N HIS A 121 -7.98 -2.88 18.03
CA HIS A 121 -9.29 -2.32 18.37
C HIS A 121 -9.22 -0.82 18.68
N ASP A 122 -8.15 -0.34 19.30
CA ASP A 122 -7.98 1.09 19.56
C ASP A 122 -7.81 1.86 18.24
N ALA A 123 -7.02 1.32 17.31
CA ALA A 123 -6.82 1.90 15.98
C ALA A 123 -8.13 1.96 15.19
N ILE A 124 -8.92 0.88 15.22
CA ILE A 124 -10.24 0.83 14.56
C ILE A 124 -11.18 1.88 15.15
N ARG A 125 -11.20 2.06 16.48
CA ARG A 125 -12.02 3.10 17.14
C ARG A 125 -11.62 4.53 16.75
N LEU A 126 -10.36 4.75 16.38
CA LEU A 126 -9.88 6.02 15.83
C LEU A 126 -10.25 6.21 14.35
N GLY A 127 -10.78 5.17 13.69
CA GLY A 127 -11.12 5.19 12.26
C GLY A 127 -9.95 4.79 11.35
N MET A 128 -8.92 4.13 11.89
CA MET A 128 -7.84 3.57 11.08
C MET A 128 -8.26 2.22 10.49
N ALA A 129 -7.75 1.90 9.30
CA ALA A 129 -7.85 0.58 8.71
C ALA A 129 -6.46 0.14 8.23
N LEU A 130 -6.16 -1.15 8.38
CA LEU A 130 -4.90 -1.74 7.93
C LEU A 130 -5.19 -2.80 6.86
N ALA A 131 -4.63 -2.60 5.66
CA ALA A 131 -4.48 -3.66 4.67
C ALA A 131 -3.12 -4.35 4.91
N PRO A 132 -3.09 -5.60 5.41
CA PRO A 132 -1.85 -6.26 5.78
C PRO A 132 -1.05 -6.74 4.56
N GLU A 133 0.22 -7.06 4.79
CA GLU A 133 1.14 -7.55 3.76
C GLU A 133 0.70 -8.91 3.19
N SER A 134 0.36 -9.89 4.05
CA SER A 134 -0.22 -11.17 3.60
C SER A 134 -1.74 -11.07 3.55
N ARG A 135 -2.28 -10.97 2.33
CA ARG A 135 -3.73 -10.99 2.10
C ARG A 135 -4.35 -12.33 2.48
N ARG A 136 -3.64 -13.42 2.19
CA ARG A 136 -4.13 -14.79 2.44
C ARG A 136 -4.25 -15.09 3.92
N ASP A 137 -3.21 -14.76 4.68
CA ASP A 137 -3.11 -15.21 6.07
C ASP A 137 -3.65 -14.18 7.06
N GLN A 138 -3.74 -12.91 6.67
CA GLN A 138 -4.07 -11.82 7.58
C GLN A 138 -5.20 -10.90 7.09
N GLY A 139 -5.53 -10.92 5.79
CA GLY A 139 -6.43 -9.94 5.19
C GLY A 139 -7.78 -10.49 4.73
N LEU A 140 -7.95 -11.81 4.63
CA LEU A 140 -9.14 -12.43 4.03
C LEU A 140 -9.66 -13.59 4.86
N CYS A 141 -10.99 -13.69 4.96
CA CYS A 141 -11.67 -14.86 5.49
C CYS A 141 -11.92 -15.84 4.34
N LEU A 142 -10.93 -16.70 4.06
CA LEU A 142 -10.93 -17.60 2.89
C LEU A 142 -12.02 -18.68 2.94
N ASN A 143 -12.57 -18.94 4.13
CA ASN A 143 -13.71 -19.82 4.33
C ASN A 143 -15.06 -19.15 3.99
N LEU A 144 -15.07 -17.86 3.68
CA LEU A 144 -16.26 -17.09 3.32
C LEU A 144 -16.29 -16.77 1.82
N SER A 145 -17.48 -16.46 1.31
CA SER A 145 -17.63 -16.00 -0.07
C SER A 145 -17.01 -14.61 -0.26
N VAL A 146 -16.76 -14.25 -1.52
CA VAL A 146 -16.26 -12.91 -1.87
C VAL A 146 -17.18 -11.80 -1.35
N GLY A 147 -18.50 -11.97 -1.51
CA GLY A 147 -19.48 -10.97 -1.05
C GLY A 147 -19.46 -10.72 0.46
N MET A 148 -19.07 -11.71 1.26
CA MET A 148 -18.91 -11.58 2.71
C MET A 148 -17.57 -10.94 3.12
N ASN A 149 -16.59 -10.90 2.23
CA ASN A 149 -15.31 -10.21 2.49
C ASN A 149 -15.38 -8.71 2.10
N LEU A 150 -16.39 -8.29 1.33
CA LEU A 150 -16.54 -6.92 0.83
C LEU A 150 -17.51 -6.06 1.67
N ASN A 151 -18.32 -6.68 2.53
CA ASN A 151 -19.38 -6.03 3.33
C ASN A 151 -19.09 -6.18 4.83
#